data_AF-G0MFD1-F1
#
_entry.id   AF-G0MFD1-F1
#
_cell.length_a   1.000
_cell.length_b   1.000
_cell.length_c   1.000
_cell.angle_alpha   90.00
_cell.angle_beta   90.00
_cell.angle_gamma   90.00
#
_symmetry.space_group_name_H-M   'P 1'
#
loop_
_entity.id
_entity.type
_entity.pdbx_description
1 polymer ?
#
loop_
_entity_poly.entity_id
_entity_poly.type
_entity_poly.pdbx_seq_one_letter_code
_entity_poly.pdbx_strand_id
1 'polypeptide(L)'
;MSCINCSKKRQCCFKSCTLDKSNVLKEYITNRLEQNERLQEKLIVIIDPVETLKLQITEKEDQLIKLRSAIQESKQRLIMKNEEVKKLNSIIKPPPVQSKDVFSSQSEYLKSLAEKIEEKKKQLRIAEETLATTRMECFQQVFRIFPIKIHIVTESNSFEDWVIVNDTEQQKEQITIRNSRTSKNPFTSFKEELTAFSHTFQLVKILIMIFNFFPPKRLPSLRDLCIGDREMPKYSLWISLCDTIIHLCAHIGMTNDKLETSHPYRNLIEMATFLGSDPANFMKF
;
A
#
# COMPACT_ATOMS: atom_id res chain seq x y z
N MET A 1 88.53 -0.59 80.67
CA MET A 1 88.54 -1.77 81.55
C MET A 1 89.99 -2.20 81.75
N SER A 2 90.45 -2.21 83.00
CA SER A 2 91.84 -2.36 83.43
C SER A 2 92.28 -3.84 83.39
N CYS A 3 93.45 -4.11 82.80
CA CYS A 3 94.07 -5.44 82.82
C CYS A 3 94.34 -5.88 84.26
N ILE A 4 94.02 -7.13 84.58
CA ILE A 4 94.17 -7.76 85.91
C ILE A 4 95.64 -7.73 86.41
N ASN A 5 96.62 -7.52 85.51
CA ASN A 5 98.05 -7.35 85.83
C ASN A 5 98.55 -5.90 85.82
N CYS A 6 97.67 -4.88 85.86
CA CYS A 6 98.07 -3.46 85.76
C CYS A 6 97.36 -2.57 86.77
N SER A 7 97.61 -2.79 88.06
CA SER A 7 97.24 -1.88 89.14
C SER A 7 98.35 -0.87 89.42
N LYS A 8 98.61 0.09 88.52
CA LYS A 8 99.28 1.39 88.78
C LYS A 8 99.41 2.21 87.50
N LYS A 9 99.13 3.51 87.62
CA LYS A 9 99.09 4.56 86.57
C LYS A 9 100.40 4.77 85.78
N ARG A 10 100.90 3.79 85.02
CA ARG A 10 101.96 3.97 83.99
C ARG A 10 101.70 3.10 82.75
N GLN A 11 102.09 3.60 81.58
CA GLN A 11 102.01 2.93 80.27
C GLN A 11 102.65 1.52 80.33
N CYS A 12 101.83 0.48 80.16
CA CYS A 12 102.27 -0.90 80.14
C CYS A 12 102.80 -1.27 78.75
N CYS A 13 104.07 -1.69 78.69
CA CYS A 13 104.81 -2.05 77.46
C CYS A 13 104.89 -3.57 77.20
N PHE A 14 103.97 -4.37 77.73
CA PHE A 14 103.89 -5.80 77.42
C PHE A 14 103.41 -5.99 75.97
N LYS A 15 104.19 -6.72 75.14
CA LYS A 15 103.87 -6.98 73.71
C LYS A 15 102.47 -7.57 73.49
N SER A 16 101.97 -8.40 74.40
CA SER A 16 100.60 -8.94 74.35
C SER A 16 99.54 -7.84 74.53
N CYS A 17 99.74 -6.91 75.47
CA CYS A 17 98.83 -5.82 75.75
C CYS A 17 98.76 -4.77 74.62
N THR A 18 99.86 -4.55 73.88
CA THR A 18 99.87 -3.73 72.66
C THR A 18 99.24 -4.44 71.45
N LEU A 19 99.42 -5.75 71.33
CA LEU A 19 98.79 -6.56 70.28
C LEU A 19 97.25 -6.60 70.46
N ASP A 20 96.78 -6.80 71.69
CA ASP A 20 95.36 -6.82 72.03
C ASP A 20 94.69 -5.47 71.75
N LYS A 21 95.35 -4.35 72.11
CA LYS A 21 94.86 -3.01 71.75
C LYS A 21 94.82 -2.78 70.24
N SER A 22 95.82 -3.28 69.49
CA SER A 22 95.84 -3.18 68.02
C SER A 22 94.73 -3.99 67.37
N ASN A 23 94.45 -5.19 67.89
CA ASN A 23 93.38 -6.07 67.40
C ASN A 23 92.00 -5.46 67.66
N VAL A 24 91.77 -4.91 68.85
CA VAL A 24 90.52 -4.18 69.18
C VAL A 24 90.32 -2.95 68.28
N LEU A 25 91.41 -2.23 67.96
CA LEU A 25 91.35 -1.09 67.04
C LEU A 25 91.01 -1.53 65.61
N LYS A 26 91.59 -2.63 65.14
CA LYS A 26 91.24 -3.23 63.83
C LYS A 26 89.77 -3.64 63.80
N GLU A 27 89.29 -4.32 64.83
CA GLU A 27 87.88 -4.76 64.93
C GLU A 27 86.91 -3.55 64.95
N TYR A 28 87.25 -2.47 65.66
CA TYR A 28 86.50 -1.22 65.63
C TYR A 28 86.46 -0.58 64.23
N ILE A 29 87.61 -0.54 63.54
CA ILE A 29 87.69 -0.01 62.17
C ILE A 29 86.85 -0.88 61.22
N THR A 30 86.95 -2.20 61.30
CA THR A 30 86.16 -3.12 60.47
C THR A 30 84.66 -2.94 60.70
N ASN A 31 84.22 -2.89 61.96
CA ASN A 31 82.81 -2.65 62.28
C ASN A 31 82.32 -1.28 61.77
N ARG A 32 83.17 -0.24 61.82
CA ARG A 32 82.86 1.08 61.25
C ARG A 32 82.74 1.04 59.72
N LEU A 33 83.59 0.28 59.03
CA LEU A 33 83.51 0.11 57.59
C LEU A 33 82.23 -0.63 57.20
N GLU A 34 81.90 -1.74 57.88
CA GLU A 34 80.66 -2.48 57.64
C GLU A 34 79.40 -1.62 57.90
N GLN A 35 79.43 -0.77 58.94
CA GLN A 35 78.33 0.18 59.19
C GLN A 35 78.19 1.22 58.08
N ASN A 36 79.31 1.74 57.56
CA ASN A 36 79.30 2.70 56.46
C ASN A 36 78.77 2.07 55.17
N GLU A 37 79.16 0.82 54.85
CA GLU A 37 78.63 0.09 53.69
C GLU A 37 77.12 -0.14 53.80
N ARG A 38 76.63 -0.59 54.96
CA ARG A 38 75.18 -0.74 55.21
C ARG A 38 74.42 0.57 55.09
N LEU A 39 75.03 1.69 55.53
CA LEU A 39 74.43 3.01 55.38
C LEU A 39 74.41 3.46 53.92
N GLN A 40 75.46 3.18 53.14
CA GLN A 40 75.50 3.45 51.70
C GLN A 40 74.44 2.65 50.94
N GLU A 41 74.28 1.37 51.24
CA GLU A 41 73.22 0.53 50.65
C GLU A 41 71.83 1.09 50.95
N LYS A 42 71.57 1.48 52.20
CA LYS A 42 70.30 2.11 52.58
C LYS A 42 70.07 3.45 51.87
N LEU A 43 71.14 4.20 51.61
CA LEU A 43 71.09 5.48 50.89
C LEU A 43 70.71 5.25 49.42
N ILE A 44 71.31 4.26 48.77
CA ILE A 44 71.01 3.88 47.38
C ILE A 44 69.54 3.44 47.25
N VAL A 45 69.05 2.61 48.18
CA VAL A 45 67.64 2.16 48.21
C VAL A 45 66.65 3.33 48.30
N ILE A 46 67.06 4.49 48.83
CA ILE A 46 66.23 5.70 48.90
C ILE A 46 66.42 6.61 47.67
N ILE A 47 67.64 6.70 47.13
CA ILE A 47 67.94 7.58 45.99
C ILE A 47 67.23 7.09 44.72
N ASP A 48 67.32 5.81 44.37
CA ASP A 48 66.80 5.31 43.10
C ASP A 48 65.28 5.55 42.93
N PRO A 49 64.42 5.30 43.95
CA PRO A 49 63.00 5.64 43.87
C PRO A 49 62.76 7.15 43.76
N VAL A 50 63.59 7.99 44.43
CA VAL A 50 63.45 9.44 44.38
C VAL A 50 63.79 9.98 42.98
N GLU A 51 64.83 9.46 42.34
CA GLU A 51 65.17 9.82 40.96
C GLU A 51 64.11 9.34 39.97
N THR A 52 63.58 8.14 40.16
CA THR A 52 62.46 7.62 39.37
C THR A 52 61.22 8.51 39.50
N LEU A 53 60.88 8.93 40.72
CA LEU A 53 59.75 9.84 40.97
C LEU A 53 59.98 11.21 40.35
N LYS A 54 61.21 11.75 40.38
CA LYS A 54 61.54 13.01 39.70
C LYS A 54 61.30 12.91 38.20
N LEU A 55 61.72 11.82 37.56
CA LEU A 55 61.49 11.60 36.14
C LEU A 55 59.98 11.56 35.83
N GLN A 56 59.20 10.82 36.62
CA GLN A 56 57.75 10.77 36.47
C GLN A 56 57.09 12.14 36.65
N ILE A 57 57.55 12.95 37.60
CA ILE A 57 57.07 14.32 37.79
C ILE A 57 57.32 15.15 36.52
N THR A 58 58.55 15.10 35.97
CA THR A 58 58.87 15.85 34.74
C THR A 58 58.04 15.41 33.54
N GLU A 59 57.82 14.11 33.35
CA GLU A 59 56.95 13.60 32.28
C GLU A 59 55.49 14.07 32.45
N LYS A 60 55.00 14.11 33.69
CA LYS A 60 53.65 14.58 33.99
C LYS A 60 53.51 16.09 33.79
N GLU A 61 54.53 16.87 34.12
CA GLU A 61 54.57 18.31 33.85
C GLU A 61 54.52 18.58 32.33
N ASP A 62 55.29 17.86 31.52
CA ASP A 62 55.25 17.95 30.06
C ASP A 62 53.88 17.57 29.48
N GLN A 63 53.26 16.50 29.98
CA GLN A 63 51.90 16.10 29.60
C GLN A 63 50.89 17.20 29.94
N LEU A 64 51.04 17.82 31.10
CA LEU A 64 50.14 18.88 31.56
C LEU A 64 50.26 20.14 30.70
N ILE A 65 51.48 20.51 30.27
CA ILE A 65 51.70 21.62 29.34
C ILE A 65 51.00 21.35 27.99
N LYS A 66 51.16 20.15 27.42
CA LYS A 66 50.49 19.74 26.16
C LYS A 66 48.97 19.76 26.26
N LEU A 67 48.41 19.33 27.40
CA LEU A 67 46.97 19.39 27.62
C LEU A 67 46.46 20.83 27.73
N ARG A 68 47.22 21.72 28.38
CA ARG A 68 46.87 23.14 28.48
C ARG A 68 46.83 23.82 27.11
N SER A 69 47.81 23.55 26.23
CA SER A 69 47.80 24.09 24.87
C SER A 69 46.61 23.57 24.06
N ALA A 70 46.32 22.27 24.12
CA ALA A 70 45.18 21.66 23.43
C ALA A 70 43.82 22.25 23.88
N ILE A 71 43.65 22.50 25.18
CA ILE A 71 42.45 23.15 25.73
C ILE A 71 42.32 24.58 25.18
N GLN A 72 43.41 25.33 25.12
CA GLN A 72 43.40 26.70 24.60
C GLN A 72 43.01 26.74 23.11
N GLU A 73 43.58 25.85 22.29
CA GLU A 73 43.21 25.72 20.88
C GLU A 73 41.73 25.32 20.69
N SER A 74 41.22 24.42 21.52
CA SER A 74 39.80 24.04 21.48
C SER A 74 38.88 25.21 21.82
N LYS A 75 39.25 26.03 22.82
CA LYS A 75 38.49 27.24 23.18
C LYS A 75 38.48 28.25 22.03
N GLN A 76 39.60 28.48 21.37
CA GLN A 76 39.68 29.38 20.22
C GLN A 76 38.81 28.88 19.05
N ARG A 77 38.83 27.58 18.74
CA ARG A 77 37.95 26.99 17.71
C ARG A 77 36.47 27.18 18.02
N LEU A 78 36.08 27.01 19.28
CA LEU A 78 34.69 27.19 19.71
C LEU A 78 34.23 28.65 19.55
N ILE A 79 35.09 29.62 19.87
CA ILE A 79 34.81 31.04 19.66
C ILE A 79 34.57 31.33 18.17
N MET A 80 35.49 30.89 17.29
CA MET A 80 35.35 31.10 15.84
C MET A 80 34.07 30.47 15.28
N LYS A 81 33.74 29.24 15.70
CA LYS A 81 32.51 28.56 15.26
C LYS A 81 31.24 29.24 15.74
N ASN A 82 31.23 29.77 16.96
CA ASN A 82 30.11 30.55 17.46
C ASN A 82 29.91 31.86 16.68
N GLU A 83 30.99 32.54 16.27
CA GLU A 83 30.89 33.71 15.41
C GLU A 83 30.34 33.38 14.02
N GLU A 84 30.74 32.25 13.44
CA GLU A 84 30.21 31.75 12.17
C GLU A 84 28.71 31.45 12.25
N VAL A 85 28.26 30.78 13.32
CA VAL A 85 26.83 30.51 13.57
C VAL A 85 26.06 31.83 13.73
N LYS A 86 26.60 32.82 14.45
CA LYS A 86 25.96 34.14 14.56
C LYS A 86 25.82 34.83 13.20
N LYS A 87 26.83 34.74 12.33
CA LYS A 87 26.76 35.26 10.96
C LYS A 87 25.68 34.56 10.14
N LEU A 88 25.64 33.22 10.17
CA LEU A 88 24.61 32.45 9.44
C LEU A 88 23.19 32.78 9.92
N ASN A 89 22.99 32.87 11.24
CA ASN A 89 21.69 33.24 11.80
C ASN A 89 21.25 34.67 11.41
N SER A 90 22.20 35.59 11.17
CA SER A 90 21.88 36.94 10.66
C SER A 90 21.49 36.97 9.17
N ILE A 91 21.88 35.95 8.40
CA ILE A 91 21.59 35.81 6.96
C ILE A 91 20.23 35.14 6.74
N ILE A 92 19.82 34.22 7.62
CA ILE A 92 18.50 33.56 7.57
C ILE A 92 17.43 34.57 8.02
N LYS A 93 16.94 35.39 7.09
CA LYS A 93 15.69 36.11 7.28
C LYS A 93 14.52 35.10 7.25
N PRO A 94 13.46 35.28 8.07
CA PRO A 94 12.26 34.46 7.94
C PRO A 94 11.74 34.54 6.50
N PRO A 95 11.14 33.46 5.97
CA PRO A 95 10.65 33.44 4.60
C PRO A 95 9.71 34.63 4.36
N PRO A 96 9.76 35.26 3.17
CA PRO A 96 8.97 36.45 2.89
C PRO A 96 7.48 36.17 3.13
N VAL A 97 6.77 37.16 3.68
CA VAL A 97 5.33 37.13 3.99
C VAL A 97 4.49 36.60 2.81
N GLN A 98 4.95 36.85 1.58
CA GLN A 98 4.36 36.34 0.33
C GLN A 98 4.17 34.81 0.30
N SER A 99 5.00 34.03 1.00
CA SER A 99 4.83 32.57 1.05
C SER A 99 3.56 32.15 1.79
N LYS A 100 3.20 32.84 2.88
CA LYS A 100 2.02 32.48 3.69
C LYS A 100 0.72 32.76 2.94
N ASP A 101 0.63 33.88 2.23
CA ASP A 101 -0.54 34.26 1.44
C ASP A 101 -0.75 33.35 0.21
N VAL A 102 0.35 32.85 -0.36
CA VAL A 102 0.29 31.83 -1.43
C VAL A 102 -0.20 30.48 -0.88
N PHE A 103 0.25 30.07 0.30
CA PHE A 103 -0.24 28.81 0.90
C PHE A 103 -1.69 28.90 1.38
N SER A 104 -2.16 30.05 1.87
CA SER A 104 -3.57 30.24 2.25
C SER A 104 -4.48 30.22 1.03
N SER A 105 -4.12 30.93 -0.04
CA SER A 105 -4.89 30.93 -1.30
C SER A 105 -4.94 29.55 -1.96
N GLN A 106 -3.84 28.78 -1.93
CA GLN A 106 -3.85 27.39 -2.39
C GLN A 106 -4.74 26.49 -1.53
N SER A 107 -4.74 26.66 -0.21
CA SER A 107 -5.60 25.91 0.71
C SER A 107 -7.09 26.20 0.47
N GLU A 108 -7.46 27.46 0.27
CA GLU A 108 -8.82 27.87 -0.09
C GLU A 108 -9.25 27.31 -1.46
N TYR A 109 -8.36 27.36 -2.45
CA TYR A 109 -8.62 26.75 -3.75
C TYR A 109 -8.91 25.25 -3.64
N LEU A 110 -8.09 24.51 -2.89
CA LEU A 110 -8.28 23.07 -2.68
C LEU A 110 -9.61 22.76 -1.97
N LYS A 111 -10.00 23.57 -0.97
CA LYS A 111 -11.31 23.43 -0.32
C LYS A 111 -12.45 23.67 -1.31
N SER A 112 -12.39 24.74 -2.09
CA SER A 112 -13.42 25.05 -3.08
C SER A 112 -13.54 23.97 -4.16
N LEU A 113 -12.41 23.32 -4.51
CA LEU A 113 -12.37 22.25 -5.48
C LEU A 113 -12.99 20.96 -4.90
N ALA A 114 -12.70 20.65 -3.63
CA ALA A 114 -13.34 19.53 -2.93
C ALA A 114 -14.86 19.72 -2.82
N GLU A 115 -15.32 20.93 -2.50
CA GLU A 115 -16.76 21.27 -2.46
C GLU A 115 -17.42 21.10 -3.84
N LYS A 116 -16.76 21.57 -4.92
CA LYS A 116 -17.26 21.39 -6.29
C LYS A 116 -17.32 19.92 -6.70
N ILE A 117 -16.35 19.10 -6.30
CA ILE A 117 -16.38 17.65 -6.56
C ILE A 117 -17.57 17.02 -5.85
N GLU A 118 -17.79 17.37 -4.57
CA GLU A 118 -18.89 16.79 -3.81
C GLU A 118 -20.26 17.23 -4.35
N GLU A 119 -20.38 18.48 -4.79
CA GLU A 119 -21.57 18.97 -5.47
C GLU A 119 -21.82 18.24 -6.79
N LYS A 120 -20.77 18.02 -7.61
CA LYS A 120 -20.88 17.25 -8.85
C LYS A 120 -21.27 15.79 -8.61
N LYS A 121 -20.79 15.15 -7.54
CA LYS A 121 -21.21 13.80 -7.14
C LYS A 121 -22.68 13.75 -6.72
N LYS A 122 -23.18 14.78 -6.04
CA LYS A 122 -24.62 14.87 -5.70
C LYS A 122 -25.46 15.03 -6.97
N GLN A 123 -25.06 15.91 -7.88
CA GLN A 123 -25.73 16.08 -9.18
C GLN A 123 -25.74 14.78 -10.00
N LEU A 124 -24.63 14.04 -9.99
CA LEU A 124 -24.53 12.74 -10.65
C LEU A 124 -25.52 11.73 -10.08
N ARG A 125 -25.61 11.61 -8.74
CA ARG A 125 -26.58 10.72 -8.09
C ARG A 125 -28.03 11.03 -8.47
N ILE A 126 -28.40 12.31 -8.48
CA ILE A 126 -29.74 12.75 -8.90
C ILE A 126 -30.00 12.38 -10.37
N ALA A 127 -29.01 12.57 -11.24
CA ALA A 127 -29.13 12.22 -12.65
C ALA A 127 -29.26 10.70 -12.86
N GLU A 128 -28.50 9.89 -12.12
CA GLU A 128 -28.57 8.42 -12.14
C GLU A 128 -29.95 7.92 -11.67
N GLU A 129 -30.49 8.47 -10.58
CA GLU A 129 -31.83 8.16 -10.08
C GLU A 129 -32.93 8.53 -11.09
N THR A 130 -32.81 9.71 -11.71
CA THR A 130 -33.74 10.18 -12.75
C THR A 130 -33.68 9.29 -13.99
N LEU A 131 -32.46 8.89 -14.40
CA LEU A 131 -32.25 7.99 -15.54
C LEU A 131 -32.82 6.60 -15.26
N ALA A 132 -32.60 6.04 -14.07
CA ALA A 132 -33.16 4.75 -13.67
C ALA A 132 -34.69 4.77 -13.68
N THR A 133 -35.30 5.84 -13.19
CA THR A 133 -36.76 6.03 -13.20
C THR A 133 -37.29 6.07 -14.63
N THR A 134 -36.65 6.87 -15.50
CA THR A 134 -37.02 6.99 -16.92
C THR A 134 -36.87 5.65 -17.65
N ARG A 135 -35.77 4.93 -17.40
CA ARG A 135 -35.53 3.60 -17.98
C ARG A 135 -36.61 2.61 -17.55
N MET A 136 -36.99 2.61 -16.27
CA MET A 136 -38.07 1.76 -15.76
C MET A 136 -39.41 2.09 -16.43
N GLU A 137 -39.77 3.36 -16.57
CA GLU A 137 -41.00 3.78 -17.26
C GLU A 137 -41.00 3.34 -18.73
N CYS A 138 -39.92 3.61 -19.46
CA CYS A 138 -39.78 3.17 -20.85
C CYS A 138 -39.83 1.64 -20.96
N PHE A 139 -39.16 0.92 -20.06
CA PHE A 139 -39.18 -0.53 -20.01
C PHE A 139 -40.62 -1.04 -19.81
N GLN A 140 -41.35 -0.52 -18.83
CA GLN A 140 -42.75 -0.91 -18.60
C GLN A 140 -43.65 -0.62 -19.80
N GLN A 141 -43.46 0.53 -20.48
CA GLN A 141 -44.21 0.85 -21.69
C GLN A 141 -43.91 -0.13 -22.83
N VAL A 142 -42.64 -0.48 -23.04
CA VAL A 142 -42.23 -1.43 -24.07
C VAL A 142 -42.84 -2.80 -23.82
N PHE A 143 -42.85 -3.31 -22.59
CA PHE A 143 -43.46 -4.60 -22.28
C PHE A 143 -45.00 -4.56 -22.26
N ARG A 144 -45.63 -3.37 -22.21
CA ARG A 144 -47.07 -3.22 -22.49
C ARG A 144 -47.38 -3.34 -23.98
N ILE A 145 -46.51 -2.80 -24.85
CA ILE A 145 -46.64 -2.86 -26.31
C ILE A 145 -46.25 -4.24 -26.85
N PHE A 146 -45.23 -4.86 -26.25
CA PHE A 146 -44.78 -6.22 -26.50
C PHE A 146 -45.14 -7.11 -25.30
N PRO A 147 -46.42 -7.45 -25.10
CA PRO A 147 -46.85 -8.23 -23.94
C PRO A 147 -46.20 -9.61 -23.95
N ILE A 148 -45.24 -9.82 -23.05
CA ILE A 148 -44.70 -11.15 -22.76
C ILE A 148 -45.61 -11.78 -21.69
N LYS A 149 -46.54 -12.64 -22.10
CA LYS A 149 -47.29 -13.48 -21.15
C LYS A 149 -46.49 -14.74 -20.83
N ILE A 150 -46.12 -14.88 -19.55
CA ILE A 150 -45.48 -16.10 -19.01
C ILE A 150 -46.61 -17.08 -18.65
N HIS A 151 -46.85 -18.08 -19.48
CA HIS A 151 -47.69 -19.22 -19.09
C HIS A 151 -46.81 -20.29 -18.43
N ILE A 152 -46.77 -20.29 -17.09
CA ILE A 152 -46.15 -21.38 -16.33
C ILE A 152 -47.14 -22.55 -16.33
N VAL A 153 -46.92 -23.53 -17.20
CA VAL A 153 -47.67 -24.79 -17.16
C VAL A 153 -47.04 -25.67 -16.08
N THR A 154 -47.67 -25.73 -14.91
CA THR A 154 -47.33 -26.69 -13.86
C THR A 154 -47.85 -28.09 -14.22
N GLU A 155 -47.25 -28.74 -15.22
CA GLU A 155 -47.38 -30.19 -15.38
C GLU A 155 -46.03 -30.84 -15.65
N SER A 156 -45.75 -31.85 -14.83
CA SER A 156 -44.56 -32.69 -14.83
C SER A 156 -44.42 -33.49 -16.13
N ASN A 157 -43.22 -33.45 -16.71
CA ASN A 157 -42.72 -34.32 -17.78
C ASN A 157 -43.05 -33.92 -19.23
N SER A 158 -42.36 -32.90 -19.75
CA SER A 158 -41.69 -32.99 -21.06
C SER A 158 -40.87 -31.72 -21.33
N PHE A 159 -39.55 -31.88 -21.48
CA PHE A 159 -38.74 -30.98 -22.31
C PHE A 159 -39.32 -31.01 -23.74
N GLU A 160 -39.42 -29.85 -24.41
CA GLU A 160 -39.22 -29.63 -25.85
C GLU A 160 -40.04 -28.45 -26.41
N ASP A 161 -39.29 -27.52 -27.01
CA ASP A 161 -39.56 -26.49 -28.03
C ASP A 161 -40.82 -25.61 -27.95
N TRP A 162 -40.57 -24.34 -27.61
CA TRP A 162 -41.53 -23.24 -27.63
C TRP A 162 -41.52 -22.51 -28.98
N VAL A 163 -42.69 -22.33 -29.59
CA VAL A 163 -42.87 -21.51 -30.80
C VAL A 163 -43.64 -20.24 -30.45
N ILE A 164 -43.16 -19.10 -30.97
CA ILE A 164 -43.82 -17.80 -30.83
C ILE A 164 -44.90 -17.70 -31.91
N VAL A 165 -46.17 -17.65 -31.53
CA VAL A 165 -47.31 -17.51 -32.46
C VAL A 165 -47.98 -16.16 -32.27
N ASN A 166 -48.28 -15.50 -33.38
CA ASN A 166 -48.99 -14.22 -33.42
C ASN A 166 -50.51 -14.54 -33.55
N ASP A 167 -51.24 -14.59 -32.43
CA ASP A 167 -52.70 -14.87 -32.46
C ASP A 167 -53.42 -13.62 -33.00
N THR A 168 -53.72 -13.63 -34.31
CA THR A 168 -54.44 -12.53 -34.96
C THR A 168 -55.97 -12.58 -34.80
N GLU A 169 -56.52 -13.59 -34.11
CA GLU A 169 -57.98 -13.76 -33.97
C GLU A 169 -58.62 -13.11 -32.73
N GLN A 170 -57.85 -12.49 -31.82
CA GLN A 170 -58.39 -11.80 -30.63
C GLN A 170 -57.96 -10.33 -30.52
N GLN A 171 -58.41 -9.46 -31.42
CA GLN A 171 -58.53 -7.97 -31.31
C GLN A 171 -57.42 -7.13 -30.62
N LYS A 172 -56.26 -7.69 -30.28
CA LYS A 172 -55.07 -7.02 -29.76
C LYS A 172 -53.90 -7.85 -30.24
N GLU A 173 -52.99 -7.25 -30.99
CA GLU A 173 -51.72 -7.86 -31.38
C GLU A 173 -51.03 -8.40 -30.11
N GLN A 174 -51.14 -9.71 -29.89
CA GLN A 174 -50.69 -10.42 -28.70
C GLN A 174 -49.66 -11.45 -29.13
N ILE A 175 -48.51 -11.43 -28.45
CA ILE A 175 -47.53 -12.52 -28.56
C ILE A 175 -48.02 -13.64 -27.65
N THR A 176 -48.59 -14.69 -28.22
CA THR A 176 -49.06 -15.86 -27.48
C THR A 176 -48.03 -16.98 -27.61
N ILE A 177 -47.53 -17.47 -26.48
CA ILE A 177 -46.64 -18.63 -26.44
C ILE A 177 -47.50 -19.86 -26.14
N ARG A 178 -47.64 -20.80 -27.10
CA ARG A 178 -48.38 -22.06 -26.93
C ARG A 178 -47.48 -23.27 -27.11
N ASN A 179 -47.78 -24.33 -26.36
CA ASN A 179 -47.19 -25.67 -26.49
C ASN A 179 -48.03 -26.46 -27.52
N SER A 180 -47.45 -26.87 -28.65
CA SER A 180 -48.15 -27.72 -29.61
C SER A 180 -47.42 -29.04 -29.84
N ARG A 181 -47.96 -30.11 -29.23
CA ARG A 181 -47.74 -31.47 -29.71
C ARG A 181 -48.63 -31.71 -30.93
N THR A 182 -48.06 -31.63 -32.13
CA THR A 182 -48.54 -32.43 -33.27
C THR A 182 -47.37 -32.89 -34.11
N SER A 183 -47.11 -34.19 -34.02
CA SER A 183 -46.27 -34.99 -34.90
C SER A 183 -46.50 -34.69 -36.38
N LYS A 184 -45.40 -34.63 -37.15
CA LYS A 184 -45.25 -34.29 -38.58
C LYS A 184 -44.96 -32.81 -38.82
N ASN A 185 -43.68 -32.49 -38.71
CA ASN A 185 -43.02 -31.24 -39.13
C ASN A 185 -43.60 -30.66 -40.44
N PRO A 186 -44.25 -29.49 -40.44
CA PRO A 186 -44.68 -28.84 -41.67
C PRO A 186 -44.44 -27.32 -41.63
N PHE A 187 -43.55 -26.84 -42.49
CA PHE A 187 -43.42 -25.43 -42.87
C PHE A 187 -44.73 -24.87 -43.48
N THR A 188 -45.81 -24.70 -42.71
CA THR A 188 -47.13 -24.32 -43.25
C THR A 188 -47.65 -22.93 -42.86
N SER A 189 -46.95 -22.14 -42.06
CA SER A 189 -47.26 -20.71 -41.91
C SER A 189 -46.02 -19.84 -41.66
N PHE A 190 -45.16 -19.75 -42.67
CA PHE A 190 -43.92 -18.93 -42.70
C PHE A 190 -44.08 -17.45 -42.26
N LYS A 191 -45.31 -16.93 -42.24
CA LYS A 191 -45.62 -15.57 -41.77
C LYS A 191 -45.49 -15.42 -40.25
N GLU A 192 -45.81 -16.44 -39.46
CA GLU A 192 -45.91 -16.33 -38.00
C GLU A 192 -44.52 -16.35 -37.32
N GLU A 193 -43.62 -17.23 -37.76
CA GLU A 193 -42.25 -17.27 -37.22
C GLU A 193 -41.39 -16.07 -37.67
N LEU A 194 -41.56 -15.59 -38.90
CA LEU A 194 -40.84 -14.41 -39.38
C LEU A 194 -41.34 -13.14 -38.66
N THR A 195 -42.65 -13.04 -38.39
CA THR A 195 -43.20 -11.94 -37.60
C THR A 195 -42.71 -12.01 -36.16
N ALA A 196 -42.73 -13.20 -35.54
CA ALA A 196 -42.14 -13.41 -34.21
C ALA A 196 -40.66 -13.03 -34.13
N PHE A 197 -39.86 -13.44 -35.11
CA PHE A 197 -38.44 -13.06 -35.20
C PHE A 197 -38.29 -11.55 -35.34
N SER A 198 -39.04 -10.93 -36.24
CA SER A 198 -39.04 -9.48 -36.47
C SER A 198 -39.42 -8.70 -35.21
N HIS A 199 -40.45 -9.13 -34.49
CA HIS A 199 -40.89 -8.50 -33.23
C HIS A 199 -39.86 -8.68 -32.11
N THR A 200 -39.29 -9.86 -31.96
CA THR A 200 -38.22 -10.12 -30.98
C THR A 200 -37.00 -9.25 -31.28
N PHE A 201 -36.64 -9.13 -32.55
CA PHE A 201 -35.53 -8.31 -32.99
C PHE A 201 -35.77 -6.81 -32.77
N GLN A 202 -36.99 -6.33 -33.02
CA GLN A 202 -37.40 -4.95 -32.72
C GLN A 202 -37.39 -4.67 -31.21
N LEU A 203 -37.94 -5.60 -30.40
CA LEU A 203 -37.90 -5.51 -28.94
C LEU A 203 -36.47 -5.38 -28.43
N VAL A 204 -35.57 -6.26 -28.88
CA VAL A 204 -34.15 -6.20 -28.50
C VAL A 204 -33.55 -4.86 -28.87
N LYS A 205 -33.80 -4.33 -30.08
CA LYS A 205 -33.29 -3.01 -30.46
C LYS A 205 -33.76 -1.88 -29.55
N ILE A 206 -35.02 -1.91 -29.12
CA ILE A 206 -35.55 -0.93 -28.18
C ILE A 206 -34.89 -1.09 -26.81
N LEU A 207 -34.69 -2.31 -26.33
CA LEU A 207 -34.00 -2.58 -25.07
C LEU A 207 -32.55 -2.11 -25.09
N ILE A 208 -31.85 -2.31 -26.21
CA ILE A 208 -30.50 -1.78 -26.45
C ILE A 208 -30.48 -0.27 -26.28
N MET A 209 -31.49 0.44 -26.81
CA MET A 209 -31.61 1.89 -26.64
C MET A 209 -31.91 2.30 -25.19
N ILE A 210 -32.83 1.60 -24.50
CA ILE A 210 -33.19 1.90 -23.11
C ILE A 210 -31.98 1.75 -22.17
N PHE A 211 -31.23 0.66 -22.33
CA PHE A 211 -30.07 0.38 -21.49
C PHE A 211 -28.77 1.02 -22.00
N ASN A 212 -28.81 1.74 -23.12
CA ASN A 212 -27.62 2.29 -23.77
C ASN A 212 -26.52 1.23 -23.99
N PHE A 213 -26.92 0.02 -24.38
CA PHE A 213 -26.04 -1.12 -24.56
C PHE A 213 -25.39 -1.08 -25.95
N PHE A 214 -24.12 -1.48 -26.04
CA PHE A 214 -23.41 -1.61 -27.32
C PHE A 214 -23.16 -3.09 -27.61
N PRO A 215 -23.90 -3.70 -28.55
CA PRO A 215 -23.74 -5.12 -28.85
C PRO A 215 -22.37 -5.41 -29.48
N PRO A 216 -21.73 -6.54 -29.13
CA PRO A 216 -20.38 -6.87 -29.62
C PRO A 216 -20.34 -7.14 -31.12
N LYS A 217 -21.46 -7.55 -31.72
CA LYS A 217 -21.66 -7.62 -33.17
C LYS A 217 -22.77 -6.68 -33.56
N ARG A 218 -22.58 -5.94 -34.67
CA ARG A 218 -23.61 -5.05 -35.20
C ARG A 218 -24.81 -5.89 -35.62
N LEU A 219 -25.95 -5.69 -34.95
CA LEU A 219 -27.22 -6.25 -35.40
C LEU A 219 -27.57 -5.66 -36.77
N PRO A 220 -27.99 -6.49 -37.74
CA PRO A 220 -28.40 -5.99 -39.06
C PRO A 220 -29.62 -5.06 -38.97
N SER A 221 -29.85 -4.22 -39.97
CA SER A 221 -31.09 -3.46 -40.03
C SER A 221 -32.26 -4.38 -40.43
N LEU A 222 -33.49 -4.02 -40.05
CA LEU A 222 -34.67 -4.77 -40.50
C LEU A 222 -34.78 -4.73 -42.04
N ARG A 223 -34.27 -3.65 -42.65
CA ARG A 223 -34.16 -3.50 -44.09
C ARG A 223 -33.20 -4.52 -44.71
N ASP A 224 -32.06 -4.78 -44.07
CA ASP A 224 -31.08 -5.78 -44.53
C ASP A 224 -31.63 -7.21 -44.41
N LEU A 225 -32.59 -7.43 -43.51
CA LEU A 225 -33.31 -8.71 -43.36
C LEU A 225 -34.40 -8.91 -44.43
N CYS A 226 -35.03 -7.82 -44.90
CA CYS A 226 -36.14 -7.86 -45.85
C CYS A 226 -35.72 -7.69 -47.32
N ILE A 227 -34.59 -7.02 -47.60
CA ILE A 227 -34.04 -6.82 -48.95
C ILE A 227 -33.03 -7.94 -49.21
N GLY A 228 -33.53 -9.14 -49.50
CA GLY A 228 -32.71 -10.32 -49.71
C GLY A 228 -32.14 -10.39 -51.12
N ASP A 229 -30.85 -10.07 -51.26
CA ASP A 229 -29.96 -10.58 -52.34
C ASP A 229 -28.67 -11.18 -51.77
N ARG A 230 -28.50 -11.19 -50.44
CA ARG A 230 -27.34 -11.80 -49.78
C ARG A 230 -27.77 -13.02 -49.00
N GLU A 231 -27.16 -14.15 -49.31
CA GLU A 231 -27.22 -15.41 -48.56
C GLU A 231 -26.66 -15.22 -47.13
N MET A 232 -27.35 -14.46 -46.28
CA MET A 232 -27.12 -14.55 -44.84
C MET A 232 -27.94 -15.75 -44.35
N PRO A 233 -27.29 -16.89 -44.00
CA PRO A 233 -28.03 -18.05 -43.55
C PRO A 233 -28.80 -17.67 -42.30
N LYS A 234 -30.12 -17.87 -42.29
CA LYS A 234 -31.03 -17.53 -41.16
C LYS A 234 -30.49 -17.96 -39.79
N TYR A 235 -29.74 -19.05 -39.77
CA TYR A 235 -29.01 -19.57 -38.61
C TYR A 235 -27.97 -18.60 -38.01
N SER A 236 -27.21 -17.86 -38.83
CA SER A 236 -26.20 -16.90 -38.35
C SER A 236 -26.83 -15.66 -37.69
N LEU A 237 -27.99 -15.24 -38.19
CA LEU A 237 -28.78 -14.14 -37.63
C LEU A 237 -29.38 -14.51 -36.28
N TRP A 238 -29.90 -15.74 -36.18
CA TRP A 238 -30.41 -16.29 -34.93
C TRP A 238 -29.32 -16.37 -33.86
N ILE A 239 -28.14 -16.92 -34.19
CA ILE A 239 -26.99 -16.95 -33.26
C ILE A 239 -26.59 -15.54 -32.82
N SER A 240 -26.52 -14.59 -33.76
CA SER A 240 -26.15 -13.21 -33.42
C SER A 240 -27.16 -12.53 -32.50
N LEU A 241 -28.45 -12.86 -32.65
CA LEU A 241 -29.51 -12.40 -31.75
C LEU A 241 -29.38 -13.03 -30.35
N CYS A 242 -29.10 -14.34 -30.28
CA CYS A 242 -28.85 -15.04 -29.03
C CYS A 242 -27.66 -14.46 -28.26
N ASP A 243 -26.51 -14.32 -28.94
CA ASP A 243 -25.30 -13.70 -28.39
C ASP A 243 -25.61 -12.30 -27.83
N THR A 244 -26.31 -11.49 -28.62
CA THR A 244 -26.68 -10.12 -28.23
C THR A 244 -27.54 -10.11 -26.98
N ILE A 245 -28.55 -10.98 -26.88
CA ILE A 245 -29.43 -11.03 -25.73
C ILE A 245 -28.67 -11.49 -24.48
N ILE A 246 -27.76 -12.47 -24.61
CA ILE A 246 -26.90 -12.88 -23.49
C ILE A 246 -26.07 -11.71 -23.01
N HIS A 247 -25.41 -10.99 -23.92
CA HIS A 247 -24.60 -9.84 -23.55
C HIS A 247 -25.43 -8.69 -22.97
N LEU A 248 -26.66 -8.49 -23.45
CA LEU A 248 -27.60 -7.53 -22.86
C LEU A 248 -27.99 -7.94 -21.43
N CYS A 249 -28.32 -9.21 -21.21
CA CYS A 249 -28.66 -9.73 -19.87
C CYS A 249 -27.47 -9.61 -18.90
N ALA A 250 -26.27 -9.95 -19.36
CA ALA A 250 -25.04 -9.78 -18.59
C ALA A 250 -24.73 -8.30 -18.32
N HIS A 251 -24.95 -7.42 -19.30
CA HIS A 251 -24.81 -5.98 -19.13
C HIS A 251 -25.76 -5.45 -18.05
N ILE A 252 -26.98 -6.00 -17.96
CA ILE A 252 -27.97 -5.68 -16.93
C ILE A 252 -27.64 -6.32 -15.56
N GLY A 253 -26.55 -7.08 -15.45
CA GLY A 253 -26.08 -7.67 -14.20
C GLY A 253 -26.73 -9.00 -13.83
N MET A 254 -27.36 -9.69 -14.79
CA MET A 254 -27.82 -11.06 -14.59
C MET A 254 -26.63 -12.03 -14.56
N THR A 255 -26.72 -13.07 -13.72
CA THR A 255 -25.69 -14.12 -13.63
C THR A 255 -25.75 -15.05 -14.82
N ASN A 256 -24.60 -15.39 -15.41
CA ASN A 256 -24.48 -16.27 -16.57
C ASN A 256 -25.09 -17.67 -16.34
N ASP A 257 -25.14 -18.14 -15.09
CA ASP A 257 -25.68 -19.45 -14.72
C ASP A 257 -27.16 -19.62 -15.06
N LYS A 258 -27.88 -18.51 -15.25
CA LYS A 258 -29.32 -18.49 -15.60
C LYS A 258 -29.60 -18.29 -17.09
N LEU A 259 -28.57 -18.01 -17.89
CA LEU A 259 -28.73 -17.62 -19.30
C LEU A 259 -28.59 -18.83 -20.23
N GLU A 260 -29.53 -18.97 -21.16
CA GLU A 260 -29.52 -20.02 -22.19
C GLU A 260 -28.95 -19.53 -23.52
N THR A 261 -28.18 -20.38 -24.19
CA THR A 261 -27.49 -20.05 -25.45
C THR A 261 -28.33 -20.28 -26.69
N SER A 262 -29.29 -21.20 -26.63
CA SER A 262 -30.12 -21.58 -27.77
C SER A 262 -31.47 -20.86 -27.81
N HIS A 263 -31.93 -20.31 -26.68
CA HIS A 263 -33.29 -19.81 -26.49
C HIS A 263 -33.28 -18.33 -26.05
N PRO A 264 -33.17 -17.39 -27.01
CA PRO A 264 -33.07 -15.96 -26.71
C PRO A 264 -34.28 -15.43 -25.95
N TYR A 265 -35.46 -15.97 -26.21
CA TYR A 265 -36.71 -15.60 -25.56
C TYR A 265 -36.73 -15.93 -24.06
N ARG A 266 -36.09 -17.03 -23.63
CA ARG A 266 -36.04 -17.41 -22.21
C ARG A 266 -35.21 -16.42 -21.42
N ASN A 267 -34.12 -15.93 -22.02
CA ASN A 267 -33.31 -14.87 -21.43
C ASN A 267 -34.08 -13.54 -21.35
N LEU A 268 -34.90 -13.21 -22.36
CA LEU A 268 -35.76 -12.03 -22.31
C LEU A 268 -36.83 -12.11 -21.22
N ILE A 269 -37.41 -13.30 -21.01
CA ILE A 269 -38.35 -13.56 -19.91
C ILE A 269 -37.63 -13.40 -18.57
N GLU A 270 -36.48 -14.02 -18.39
CA GLU A 270 -35.71 -13.94 -17.13
C GLU A 270 -35.18 -12.52 -16.88
N MET A 271 -34.88 -11.76 -17.93
CA MET A 271 -34.53 -10.34 -17.83
C MET A 271 -35.74 -9.51 -17.35
N ALA A 272 -36.94 -9.81 -17.85
CA ALA A 272 -38.15 -9.15 -17.40
C ALA A 272 -38.50 -9.46 -15.94
N THR A 273 -38.32 -10.71 -15.51
CA THR A 273 -38.52 -11.09 -14.10
C THR A 273 -37.46 -10.46 -13.20
N PHE A 274 -36.18 -10.46 -13.61
CA PHE A 274 -35.09 -9.82 -12.88
C PHE A 274 -35.31 -8.32 -12.67
N LEU A 275 -35.64 -7.59 -13.73
CA LEU A 275 -35.90 -6.15 -13.68
C LEU A 275 -37.20 -5.82 -12.94
N GLY A 276 -38.23 -6.67 -13.06
CA GLY A 276 -39.49 -6.50 -12.36
C GLY A 276 -39.42 -6.81 -10.86
N SER A 277 -38.41 -7.57 -10.42
CA SER A 277 -38.26 -7.97 -9.01
C SER A 277 -37.71 -6.86 -8.10
N ASP A 278 -36.84 -5.99 -8.63
CA ASP A 278 -36.20 -4.94 -7.85
C ASP A 278 -35.92 -3.70 -8.72
N PRO A 279 -36.55 -2.54 -8.45
CA PRO A 279 -36.27 -1.27 -9.12
C PRO A 279 -34.80 -0.83 -9.04
N ALA A 280 -34.06 -1.25 -8.01
CA ALA A 280 -32.64 -0.93 -7.86
C ALA A 280 -31.77 -1.52 -8.99
N ASN A 281 -32.25 -2.55 -9.70
CA ASN A 281 -31.55 -3.11 -10.85
C ASN A 281 -31.43 -2.12 -12.02
N PHE A 282 -32.22 -1.04 -12.06
CA PHE A 282 -32.08 0.02 -13.05
C PHE A 282 -30.99 1.07 -12.72
N MET A 283 -30.47 1.07 -11.49
CA MET A 283 -29.46 2.05 -11.01
C MET A 283 -28.00 1.60 -11.23
N LYS A 284 -27.76 0.37 -11.70
CA LYS A 284 -26.39 -0.19 -11.82
C LYS A 284 -25.60 0.32 -13.04
N PHE A 285 -26.11 1.30 -13.80
CA PHE A 285 -25.56 1.72 -15.11
C PHE A 285 -25.53 3.22 -15.34
#